data_AF-A0A0K0G6S6-F1
#
_entry.id   AF-A0A0K0G6S6-F1
#
_cell.length_a   1.000
_cell.length_b   1.000
_cell.length_c   1.000
_cell.angle_alpha   90.00
_cell.angle_beta   90.00
_cell.angle_gamma   90.00
#
_symmetry.space_group_name_H-M   'P 1'
#
loop_
_entity.id
_entity.type
_entity.pdbx_description
1 polymer ?
#
loop_
_entity_poly.entity_id
_entity_poly.type
_entity_poly.pdbx_seq_one_letter_code
_entity_poly.pdbx_strand_id
1 'polypeptide(L)'
;MKEDKRILYFNMVLGTIGTILIILAAIRYLIKENDNTGYALIIFGFILTIGYINYLENKAGISKKLTWIRVIISLILFFSFSYFLYY
;
A
#
# COMPACT_ATOMS: atom_id res chain seq x y z
N MET A 1 23.53 -14.77 -3.21
CA MET A 1 22.46 -15.24 -4.13
C MET A 1 21.22 -15.80 -3.41
N LYS A 2 21.33 -16.65 -2.37
CA LYS A 2 20.16 -17.16 -1.61
C LYS A 2 19.47 -16.08 -0.74
N GLU A 3 20.24 -15.18 -0.15
CA GLU A 3 19.73 -14.12 0.74
C GLU A 3 18.91 -13.06 0.00
N ASP A 4 19.35 -12.65 -1.20
CA ASP A 4 18.61 -11.74 -2.08
C ASP A 4 17.23 -12.31 -2.46
N LYS A 5 17.16 -13.61 -2.78
CA LYS A 5 15.89 -14.30 -3.04
C LYS A 5 14.98 -14.31 -1.81
N ARG A 6 15.52 -14.51 -0.61
CA ARG A 6 14.74 -14.48 0.64
C ARG A 6 14.14 -13.09 0.89
N ILE A 7 14.93 -12.03 0.71
CA ILE A 7 14.47 -10.63 0.86
C ILE A 7 13.39 -10.33 -0.19
N LEU A 8 13.58 -10.79 -1.43
CA LEU A 8 12.57 -10.65 -2.49
C LEU A 8 11.24 -11.30 -2.12
N TYR A 9 11.25 -12.57 -1.72
CA TYR A 9 10.03 -13.28 -1.34
C TYR A 9 9.35 -12.66 -0.13
N PHE A 10 10.11 -12.20 0.86
CA PHE A 10 9.56 -11.51 2.02
C PHE A 10 8.80 -10.24 1.62
N ASN A 11 9.41 -9.39 0.80
CA ASN A 11 8.76 -8.16 0.31
C ASN A 11 7.53 -8.47 -0.57
N MET A 12 7.60 -9.52 -1.39
CA MET A 12 6.47 -9.97 -2.21
C MET A 12 5.28 -10.44 -1.36
N VAL A 13 5.54 -11.17 -0.28
CA VAL A 13 4.52 -11.57 0.68
C VAL A 13 3.91 -10.34 1.36
N LEU A 14 4.72 -9.38 1.81
CA LEU A 14 4.19 -8.14 2.39
C LEU A 14 3.30 -7.37 1.42
N GLY A 15 3.72 -7.22 0.16
CA GLY A 15 2.90 -6.58 -0.87
C GLY A 15 1.58 -7.32 -1.12
N THR A 16 1.61 -8.64 -1.14
CA THR A 16 0.42 -9.49 -1.31
C THR A 16 -0.53 -9.38 -0.12
N ILE A 17 -0.01 -9.39 1.09
CA ILE A 17 -0.80 -9.13 2.30
C ILE A 17 -1.42 -7.74 2.21
N GLY A 18 -0.65 -6.74 1.80
CA GLY A 18 -1.13 -5.37 1.63
C GLY A 18 -2.34 -5.25 0.72
N THR A 19 -2.29 -5.86 -0.46
CA THR A 19 -3.40 -5.83 -1.42
C THR A 19 -4.62 -6.60 -0.92
N ILE A 20 -4.43 -7.75 -0.27
CA ILE A 20 -5.52 -8.53 0.35
C ILE A 20 -6.23 -7.70 1.43
N LEU A 21 -5.50 -6.98 2.28
CA LEU A 21 -6.10 -6.14 3.33
C LEU A 21 -6.97 -5.03 2.75
N ILE A 22 -6.55 -4.41 1.65
CA ILE A 22 -7.33 -3.39 0.94
C ILE A 22 -8.65 -3.98 0.42
N ILE A 23 -8.59 -5.17 -0.21
CA ILE A 23 -9.79 -5.86 -0.71
C ILE A 23 -10.74 -6.22 0.45
N LEU A 24 -10.20 -6.77 1.54
CA LEU A 24 -11.00 -7.11 2.72
C LEU A 24 -11.69 -5.90 3.34
N ALA A 25 -10.99 -4.76 3.40
CA ALA A 25 -11.57 -3.51 3.87
C ALA A 25 -12.70 -3.01 2.94
N ALA A 26 -12.51 -3.10 1.62
CA ALA A 26 -13.54 -2.76 0.65
C ALA A 26 -14.79 -3.64 0.80
N ILE A 27 -14.62 -4.95 1.03
CA ILE A 27 -15.75 -5.86 1.31
C ILE A 27 -16.45 -5.47 2.62
N ARG A 28 -15.69 -5.16 3.69
CA ARG A 28 -16.28 -4.75 4.97
C ARG A 28 -17.07 -3.45 4.86
N TYR A 29 -16.62 -2.50 4.05
CA TYR A 29 -17.33 -1.25 3.80
C TYR A 29 -18.74 -1.48 3.23
N LEU A 30 -18.94 -2.53 2.43
CA LEU A 30 -20.27 -2.88 1.88
C LEU A 30 -21.24 -3.44 2.92
N ILE A 31 -20.74 -3.90 4.07
CA ILE A 31 -21.52 -4.66 5.06
C ILE A 31 -21.72 -3.85 6.35
N LYS A 32 -20.76 -2.98 6.70
CA LYS A 32 -20.75 -2.28 7.98
C LYS A 32 -20.40 -0.80 7.81
N GLU A 33 -21.36 0.05 8.17
CA GLU A 33 -21.13 1.49 8.29
C GLU A 33 -20.21 1.83 9.48
N ASN A 34 -19.40 2.87 9.30
CA ASN A 34 -18.47 3.40 10.31
C ASN A 34 -17.51 2.35 10.91
N ASP A 35 -16.92 1.53 10.03
CA ASP A 35 -16.06 0.42 10.45
C ASP A 35 -14.60 0.84 10.66
N ASN A 36 -14.27 1.21 11.91
CA ASN A 36 -12.90 1.55 12.33
C ASN A 36 -11.87 0.47 11.96
N THR A 37 -12.24 -0.82 11.99
CA THR A 37 -11.31 -1.87 11.57
C THR A 37 -11.10 -1.85 10.06
N GLY A 38 -12.15 -1.59 9.26
CA GLY A 38 -12.04 -1.41 7.81
C GLY A 38 -11.08 -0.28 7.45
N TYR A 39 -11.17 0.85 8.16
CA TYR A 39 -10.23 1.98 7.97
C TYR A 39 -8.79 1.58 8.31
N ALA A 40 -8.57 0.89 9.43
CA ALA A 40 -7.23 0.40 9.80
C ALA A 40 -6.66 -0.57 8.76
N LEU A 41 -7.49 -1.48 8.22
CA LEU A 41 -7.10 -2.43 7.17
C LEU A 41 -6.69 -1.72 5.88
N ILE A 42 -7.41 -0.69 5.44
CA ILE A 42 -7.03 0.13 4.28
C ILE A 42 -5.69 0.82 4.50
N ILE A 43 -5.49 1.48 5.65
CA ILE A 43 -4.25 2.22 5.92
C ILE A 43 -3.06 1.27 5.98
N PHE A 44 -3.19 0.17 6.73
CA PHE A 44 -2.11 -0.81 6.85
C PHE A 44 -1.83 -1.53 5.53
N GLY A 45 -2.88 -1.88 4.78
CA GLY A 45 -2.76 -2.48 3.46
C GLY A 45 -2.05 -1.55 2.46
N PHE A 46 -2.38 -0.26 2.49
CA PHE A 46 -1.71 0.76 1.69
C PHE A 46 -0.23 0.89 2.03
N ILE A 47 0.14 0.95 3.32
CA ILE A 47 1.53 1.04 3.76
C ILE A 47 2.35 -0.17 3.28
N LEU A 48 1.82 -1.39 3.44
CA LEU A 48 2.49 -2.61 2.98
C LEU A 48 2.67 -2.63 1.45
N THR A 49 1.65 -2.20 0.72
CA THR A 49 1.69 -2.15 -0.75
C THR A 49 2.72 -1.13 -1.23
N ILE A 50 2.70 0.10 -0.69
CA ILE A 50 3.70 1.13 -1.01
C ILE A 50 5.10 0.67 -0.62
N GLY A 51 5.27 0.02 0.53
CA GLY A 51 6.54 -0.56 0.95
C GLY A 51 7.09 -1.57 -0.05
N TYR A 52 6.23 -2.46 -0.57
CA TYR A 52 6.62 -3.41 -1.62
C TYR A 52 7.01 -2.72 -2.93
N ILE A 53 6.24 -1.71 -3.37
CA ILE A 53 6.57 -0.96 -4.60
C ILE A 53 7.89 -0.21 -4.40
N ASN A 54 8.14 0.39 -3.23
CA ASN A 54 9.44 1.02 -2.90
C ASN A 54 10.60 0.00 -3.02
N TYR A 55 10.40 -1.21 -2.52
CA TYR A 55 11.39 -2.28 -2.66
C TYR A 55 11.65 -2.62 -4.14
N LEU A 56 10.60 -2.77 -4.95
CA LEU A 56 10.71 -3.06 -6.38
C LEU A 56 11.44 -1.94 -7.14
N GLU A 57 11.11 -0.68 -6.87
CA GLU A 57 11.74 0.47 -7.51
C GLU A 57 13.23 0.56 -7.20
N ASN A 58 13.60 0.38 -5.92
CA ASN A 58 14.99 0.34 -5.51
C ASN A 58 15.74 -0.81 -6.21
N LYS A 59 15.11 -1.98 -6.35
CA LYS A 59 15.68 -3.13 -7.07
C LYS A 59 15.81 -2.89 -8.58
N ALA A 60 14.92 -2.08 -9.15
CA ALA A 60 14.95 -1.68 -10.55
C ALA A 60 15.94 -0.53 -10.85
N GLY A 61 16.67 -0.03 -9.83
CA GLY A 61 17.63 1.06 -10.00
C GLY A 61 16.98 2.44 -10.13
N ILE A 62 15.71 2.59 -9.75
CA ILE A 62 15.03 3.90 -9.76
C ILE A 62 15.63 4.78 -8.67
N SER A 63 15.85 6.06 -9.00
CA SER A 63 16.43 7.00 -8.04
C SER A 63 15.52 7.21 -6.83
N LYS A 64 16.11 7.30 -5.63
CA LYS A 64 15.37 7.57 -4.39
C LYS A 64 14.51 8.83 -4.48
N LYS A 65 14.95 9.85 -5.23
CA LYS A 65 14.18 11.08 -5.47
C LYS A 65 12.86 10.79 -6.17
N LEU A 66 12.87 9.99 -7.23
CA LEU A 66 11.66 9.59 -7.96
C LEU A 66 10.73 8.74 -7.09
N THR A 67 11.31 7.80 -6.33
CA THR A 67 10.56 6.99 -5.35
C THR A 67 9.81 7.87 -4.35
N TRP A 68 10.48 8.86 -3.76
CA TRP A 68 9.84 9.80 -2.82
C TRP A 68 8.75 10.65 -3.46
N ILE A 69 8.98 11.16 -4.69
CA ILE A 69 7.96 11.88 -5.45
C ILE A 69 6.72 11.02 -5.63
N ARG A 70 6.87 9.76 -6.05
CA ARG A 70 5.74 8.84 -6.25
C ARG A 70 5.01 8.52 -4.94
N VAL A 71 5.72 8.40 -3.80
CA VAL A 71 5.07 8.23 -2.48
C VAL A 71 4.23 9.46 -2.12
N ILE A 72 4.79 10.67 -2.28
CA ILE A 72 4.08 11.93 -1.99
C ILE A 72 2.84 12.06 -2.88
N ILE A 73 2.97 11.80 -4.18
CA ILE A 73 1.84 11.82 -5.12
C ILE A 73 0.78 10.80 -4.69
N SER A 74 1.18 9.58 -4.29
CA SER A 74 0.24 8.55 -3.84
C SER A 74 -0.54 8.99 -2.59
N LEU A 75 0.11 9.67 -1.64
CA LEU A 75 -0.54 10.23 -0.46
C LEU A 75 -1.49 11.38 -0.82
N ILE A 76 -1.07 12.29 -1.69
CA ILE A 76 -1.92 13.40 -2.17
C ILE A 76 -3.17 12.83 -2.83
N LEU A 77 -3.03 11.85 -3.74
CA LEU A 77 -4.16 11.22 -4.39
C LEU A 77 -5.08 10.53 -3.37
N PHE A 78 -4.52 9.80 -2.41
CA PHE A 78 -5.31 9.17 -1.35
C PHE A 78 -6.15 10.19 -0.57
N PHE A 79 -5.55 11.29 -0.11
CA PHE A 79 -6.27 12.32 0.64
C PHE A 79 -7.27 13.09 -0.24
N SER A 80 -6.92 13.44 -1.48
CA SER A 80 -7.81 14.15 -2.39
C SER A 80 -9.04 13.32 -2.75
N PHE A 81 -8.86 12.03 -3.07
CA PHE A 81 -10.00 11.15 -3.35
C PHE A 81 -10.84 10.89 -2.11
N SER A 82 -10.20 10.73 -0.94
CA SER A 82 -10.94 10.62 0.32
C SER A 82 -11.80 11.87 0.55
N TYR A 83 -11.20 13.07 0.45
CA TYR A 83 -11.94 14.32 0.63
C TYR A 83 -13.12 14.42 -0.34
N PHE A 84 -12.90 14.19 -1.63
CA PHE A 84 -13.94 14.24 -2.67
C PHE A 84 -15.11 13.26 -2.44
N LEU A 85 -14.85 12.11 -1.82
CA LEU A 85 -15.89 11.11 -1.55
C LEU A 85 -16.69 11.40 -0.28
N TYR A 86 -16.14 12.16 0.67
CA TYR A 86 -16.75 12.40 1.99
C TYR A 86 -17.24 13.84 2.21
N TYR A 87 -16.87 14.80 1.36
CA TYR A 87 -17.26 16.21 1.42
C TYR A 87 -17.56 16.76 0.03
#